data_AF-A0A0D0TKN6-F1
#
_entry.id   AF-A0A0D0TKN6-F1
#
_cell.length_a   1.000
_cell.length_b   1.000
_cell.length_c   1.000
_cell.angle_alpha   90.00
_cell.angle_beta   90.00
_cell.angle_gamma   90.00
#
_symmetry.space_group_name_H-M   'P 1'
#
loop_
_entity.id
_entity.type
_entity.pdbx_description
1 polymer ?
#
loop_
_entity_poly.entity_id
_entity_poly.type
_entity_poly.pdbx_seq_one_letter_code
_entity_poly.pdbx_strand_id
1 'polypeptide(L)'
;MSTTPIPHLYRSLLRELRLASHKSRTTRNPTVNTHIRTLVESSSNNPNSLSKILLETRDFLRATRIHAVQPHTRHVARRASGGHCPTSRVECS
;
A
#
# COMPACT_ATOMS: atom_id res chain seq x y z
N MET A 1 -25.59 -9.09 16.44
CA MET A 1 -24.49 -10.06 16.20
C MET A 1 -24.09 -9.94 14.75
N SER A 2 -22.92 -9.34 14.45
CA SER A 2 -22.47 -9.13 13.07
C SER A 2 -22.08 -10.46 12.44
N THR A 3 -23.03 -11.08 11.74
CA THR A 3 -22.87 -12.12 10.71
C THR A 3 -21.55 -11.88 9.99
N THR A 4 -20.60 -12.80 9.98
CA THR A 4 -19.29 -12.60 9.33
C THR A 4 -19.41 -12.78 7.82
N PRO A 5 -19.52 -11.71 7.01
CA PRO A 5 -19.66 -11.86 5.59
C PRO A 5 -18.23 -11.75 5.04
N ILE A 6 -17.76 -12.78 4.37
CA ILE A 6 -16.56 -12.76 3.52
C ILE A 6 -16.34 -11.38 2.81
N PRO A 7 -17.40 -10.68 2.32
CA PRO A 7 -17.30 -9.30 1.85
C PRO A 7 -16.65 -8.27 2.79
N HIS A 8 -16.92 -8.31 4.10
CA HIS A 8 -16.31 -7.38 5.06
C HIS A 8 -14.82 -7.64 5.26
N LEU A 9 -14.41 -8.92 5.30
CA LEU A 9 -12.99 -9.29 5.37
C LEU A 9 -12.24 -8.83 4.13
N TYR A 10 -12.82 -9.05 2.96
CA TYR A 10 -12.28 -8.58 1.69
C TYR A 10 -12.13 -7.05 1.65
N ARG A 11 -13.16 -6.29 2.07
CA ARG A 11 -13.10 -4.82 2.15
C ARG A 11 -12.03 -4.33 3.12
N SER A 12 -11.89 -4.99 4.27
CA SER A 12 -10.86 -4.65 5.26
C SER A 12 -9.45 -4.89 4.71
N LEU A 13 -9.23 -5.99 4.01
CA LEU A 13 -7.95 -6.30 3.38
C LEU A 13 -7.60 -5.28 2.29
N LEU A 14 -8.56 -4.91 1.44
CA LEU A 14 -8.36 -3.85 0.45
C LEU A 14 -8.02 -2.50 1.10
N ARG A 15 -8.58 -2.20 2.28
CA ARG A 15 -8.22 -1.01 3.05
C ARG A 15 -6.78 -1.07 3.54
N GLU A 16 -6.32 -2.20 4.09
CA GLU A 16 -4.92 -2.34 4.52
C GLU A 16 -3.93 -2.21 3.35
N LEU A 17 -4.26 -2.79 2.19
CA LEU A 17 -3.47 -2.59 0.97
C LEU A 17 -3.42 -1.11 0.55
N ARG A 18 -4.50 -0.36 0.80
CA ARG A 18 -4.56 1.10 0.67
C ARG A 18 -3.91 1.88 1.82
N LEU A 19 -3.42 1.25 2.86
CA LEU A 19 -2.62 1.92 3.91
C LEU A 19 -1.14 1.57 3.80
N ALA A 20 -0.80 0.43 3.21
CA ALA A 20 0.57 -0.05 3.07
C ALA A 20 1.41 0.69 2.00
N SER A 21 0.80 1.36 1.01
CA SER A 21 1.54 1.98 -0.11
C SER A 21 1.40 3.50 -0.19
N HIS A 22 2.47 4.29 -0.18
CA HIS A 22 2.32 5.75 -0.28
C HIS A 22 2.10 6.26 -1.73
N LYS A 23 1.89 5.35 -2.69
CA LYS A 23 1.76 5.69 -4.13
C LYS A 23 0.37 6.20 -4.52
N SER A 24 0.32 7.00 -5.59
CA SER A 24 -0.91 7.57 -6.13
C SER A 24 -1.90 6.49 -6.59
N ARG A 25 -3.21 6.76 -6.49
CA ARG A 25 -4.30 5.80 -6.73
C ARG A 25 -4.20 5.07 -8.07
N THR A 26 -3.76 5.75 -9.13
CA THR A 26 -3.67 5.23 -10.50
C THR A 26 -2.52 4.25 -10.72
N THR A 27 -1.46 4.32 -9.93
CA THR A 27 -0.26 3.45 -10.07
C THR A 27 -0.16 2.41 -8.96
N ARG A 28 -1.18 2.34 -8.10
CA ARG A 28 -1.09 1.62 -6.83
C ARG A 28 -1.37 0.12 -7.00
N ASN A 29 -0.30 -0.66 -6.89
CA ASN A 29 -0.32 -2.11 -6.68
C ASN A 29 -1.31 -2.88 -7.59
N PRO A 30 -1.25 -2.70 -8.93
CA PRO A 30 -2.17 -3.41 -9.84
C PRO A 30 -2.01 -4.93 -9.72
N THR A 31 -0.77 -5.42 -9.64
CA THR A 31 -0.45 -6.84 -9.52
C THR A 31 -1.01 -7.49 -8.26
N VAL A 32 -0.86 -6.84 -7.09
CA VAL A 32 -1.33 -7.39 -5.81
C VAL A 32 -2.86 -7.42 -5.76
N ASN A 33 -3.52 -6.40 -6.31
CA ASN A 33 -4.98 -6.37 -6.38
C ASN A 33 -5.53 -7.50 -7.28
N THR A 34 -4.90 -7.73 -8.44
CA THR A 34 -5.23 -8.86 -9.31
C THR A 34 -5.02 -10.19 -8.59
N HIS A 35 -3.87 -10.37 -7.90
CA HIS A 35 -3.59 -11.62 -7.18
C HIS A 35 -4.61 -11.91 -6.09
N ILE A 36 -5.01 -10.91 -5.30
CA ILE A 36 -6.06 -11.06 -4.29
C ILE A 36 -7.39 -11.47 -4.93
N ARG A 37 -7.77 -10.88 -6.08
CA ARG A 37 -8.99 -11.29 -6.79
C ARG A 37 -8.94 -12.74 -7.25
N THR A 38 -7.82 -13.16 -7.85
CA THR A 38 -7.62 -14.56 -8.25
C THR A 38 -7.71 -15.49 -7.05
N LEU A 39 -7.12 -15.12 -5.91
CA LEU A 39 -7.13 -15.95 -4.71
C LEU A 39 -8.54 -16.12 -4.13
N VAL A 40 -9.33 -15.05 -4.12
CA VAL A 40 -10.74 -15.09 -3.72
C VAL A 40 -11.57 -15.96 -4.66
N GLU A 41 -11.34 -15.82 -5.97
CA GLU A 41 -12.03 -16.61 -7.00
C GLU A 41 -11.72 -18.11 -6.84
N SER A 42 -10.44 -18.48 -6.71
CA SER A 42 -10.00 -19.87 -6.54
C SER A 42 -10.47 -20.51 -5.24
N SER A 43 -10.71 -19.71 -4.19
CA SER A 43 -11.10 -20.19 -2.86
C SER A 43 -12.61 -20.07 -2.60
N SER A 44 -13.39 -19.60 -3.59
CA SER A 44 -14.84 -19.36 -3.49
C SER A 44 -15.64 -20.62 -3.11
N ASN A 45 -15.17 -21.80 -3.52
CA ASN A 45 -15.78 -23.10 -3.22
C ASN A 45 -15.71 -23.50 -1.74
N ASN A 46 -14.83 -22.88 -0.94
CA ASN A 46 -14.62 -23.22 0.46
C ASN A 46 -14.63 -21.95 1.35
N PRO A 47 -15.80 -21.50 1.83
CA PRO A 47 -15.93 -20.23 2.54
C PRO A 47 -15.13 -20.16 3.85
N ASN A 48 -14.95 -21.31 4.54
CA ASN A 48 -14.15 -21.40 5.75
C ASN A 48 -12.66 -21.16 5.45
N SER A 49 -12.11 -21.79 4.42
CA SER A 49 -10.73 -21.60 3.99
C SER A 49 -10.50 -20.18 3.48
N LEU A 50 -11.45 -19.64 2.70
CA LEU A 50 -11.40 -18.27 2.21
C LEU A 50 -11.36 -17.25 3.36
N SER A 51 -12.18 -17.42 4.39
CA SER A 51 -12.17 -16.50 5.53
C SER A 51 -10.82 -16.52 6.29
N LYS A 52 -10.22 -17.70 6.48
CA LYS A 52 -8.89 -17.84 7.10
C LYS A 52 -7.80 -17.16 6.27
N ILE A 53 -7.77 -17.42 4.96
CA ILE A 53 -6.75 -16.82 4.08
C ILE A 53 -6.88 -15.30 4.02
N LEU A 54 -8.11 -14.77 3.98
CA LEU A 54 -8.35 -13.32 4.03
C LEU A 54 -7.87 -12.70 5.35
N LEU A 55 -8.03 -13.40 6.48
CA LEU A 55 -7.53 -12.95 7.78
C LEU A 55 -6.00 -12.95 7.83
N GLU A 56 -5.36 -14.05 7.43
CA GLU A 56 -3.90 -14.19 7.41
C GLU A 56 -3.25 -13.14 6.50
N THR A 57 -3.79 -12.96 5.29
CA THR A 57 -3.28 -11.96 4.33
C THR A 57 -3.44 -10.54 4.87
N ARG A 58 -4.56 -10.23 5.53
CA ARG A 58 -4.77 -8.94 6.19
C ARG A 58 -3.74 -8.72 7.29
N ASP A 59 -3.52 -9.72 8.13
CA ASP A 59 -2.61 -9.60 9.28
C ASP A 59 -1.15 -9.49 8.80
N PHE A 60 -0.77 -10.19 7.72
CA PHE A 60 0.50 -10.00 7.03
C PHE A 60 0.67 -8.57 6.49
N LEU A 61 -0.35 -8.03 5.80
CA LEU A 61 -0.31 -6.64 5.29
C LEU A 61 -0.24 -5.61 6.42
N ARG A 62 -0.91 -5.87 7.53
CA ARG A 62 -0.86 -5.03 8.73
C ARG A 62 0.52 -5.08 9.39
N ALA A 63 1.08 -6.28 9.56
CA ALA A 63 2.40 -6.50 10.12
C ALA A 63 3.48 -5.85 9.24
N THR A 64 3.45 -6.05 7.92
CA THR A 64 4.38 -5.40 6.99
C THR A 64 4.30 -3.88 7.07
N ARG A 65 3.10 -3.29 7.19
CA ARG A 65 2.97 -1.83 7.42
C ARG A 65 3.58 -1.38 8.75
N ILE A 66 3.35 -2.11 9.85
CA ILE A 66 3.86 -1.76 11.18
C ILE A 66 5.39 -1.91 11.23
N HIS A 67 5.93 -2.98 10.64
CA HIS A 67 7.35 -3.31 10.67
C HIS A 67 8.17 -2.74 9.50
N ALA A 68 7.53 -2.20 8.45
CA ALA A 68 8.20 -1.39 7.43
C ALA A 68 8.77 -0.08 8.01
N VAL A 69 8.37 0.30 9.23
CA VAL A 69 8.99 1.36 10.03
C VAL A 69 10.09 0.76 10.94
N GLN A 70 10.99 -0.06 10.40
CA GLN A 70 12.33 -0.19 10.99
C GLN A 70 13.26 0.78 10.24
N PRO A 71 13.77 1.83 10.91
CA PRO A 71 14.54 2.88 10.28
C PRO A 71 15.99 2.45 10.08
N HIS A 72 16.25 1.46 9.22
CA HIS A 72 17.60 1.16 8.76
C HIS A 72 17.82 1.79 7.39
N THR A 73 18.00 3.12 7.39
CA THR A 73 18.89 3.91 6.50
C THR A 73 18.50 5.39 6.58
N ARG A 74 18.92 6.06 7.67
CA ARG A 74 19.20 7.50 7.58
C ARG A 74 20.43 7.69 6.70
N HIS A 75 20.28 7.65 5.38
CA HIS A 75 21.25 8.29 4.52
C HIS A 75 21.08 9.80 4.69
N VAL A 76 21.91 10.37 5.55
CA VAL A 76 22.15 11.80 5.65
C VAL A 76 22.66 12.25 4.27
N ALA A 77 21.75 12.73 3.43
CA ALA A 77 22.12 13.40 2.19
C ALA A 77 22.86 14.69 2.59
N ARG A 78 24.19 14.65 2.46
CA ARG A 78 25.06 15.83 2.50
C ARG A 78 24.47 16.90 1.58
N ARG A 79 24.08 18.02 2.17
CA ARG A 79 23.76 19.27 1.46
C ARG A 79 25.02 19.72 0.73
N ALA A 80 25.11 19.46 -0.57
CA ALA A 80 26.05 20.15 -1.43
C ALA A 80 25.45 21.53 -1.73
N SER A 81 26.03 22.57 -1.14
CA SER A 81 25.73 23.97 -1.44
C SER A 81 26.20 24.29 -2.86
N GLY A 82 25.38 23.97 -3.86
CA GLY A 82 25.55 24.43 -5.24
C GLY A 82 24.69 25.67 -5.46
N GLY A 83 25.26 26.85 -5.19
CA GLY A 83 24.65 28.12 -5.57
C GLY A 83 24.87 28.39 -7.05
N HIS A 84 23.81 28.32 -7.85
CA HIS A 84 23.68 29.05 -9.11
C HIS A 84 22.20 29.08 -9.53
N CYS A 85 21.58 30.25 -9.41
CA CYS A 85 20.30 30.58 -10.07
C CYS A 85 20.62 31.59 -11.19
N PRO A 86 20.34 31.31 -12.47
CA PRO A 86 20.12 32.36 -13.44
C PRO A 86 18.61 32.55 -13.60
N THR A 87 18.02 33.41 -12.77
CA THR A 87 16.68 33.94 -13.05
C THR A 87 16.83 35.24 -13.82
N SER A 88 16.56 35.12 -15.12
CA SER A 88 16.18 36.19 -16.03
C SER A 88 15.18 37.18 -15.42
N ARG A 89 15.27 38.44 -15.89
CA ARG A 89 14.18 39.40 -16.16
C ARG A 89 14.07 40.60 -15.19
N VAL A 90 14.63 41.74 -15.61
CA VAL A 90 14.18 43.13 -15.33
C VAL A 90 14.55 43.94 -16.58
N GLU A 91 13.64 44.11 -17.56
CA GLU A 91 12.61 45.16 -17.70
C GLU A 91 13.17 46.40 -18.46
N CYS A 92 12.61 46.61 -19.66
CA CYS A 92 12.87 47.74 -20.54
C CYS A 92 12.22 49.02 -19.98
N SER A 93 12.97 50.11 -19.89
CA SER A 93 12.62 51.48 -20.33
C SER A 93 13.78 52.42 -20.05
#